data_AF-A0A938NUE9-F1
#
_entry.id   AF-A0A938NUE9-F1
#
_cell.length_a   1.000
_cell.length_b   1.000
_cell.length_c   1.000
_cell.angle_alpha   90.00
_cell.angle_beta   90.00
_cell.angle_gamma   90.00
#
_symmetry.space_group_name_H-M   'P 1'
#
loop_
_entity.id
_entity.type
_entity.pdbx_description
1 polymer ?
#
loop_
_entity_poly.entity_id
_entity_poly.type
_entity_poly.pdbx_seq_one_letter_code
_entity_poly.pdbx_strand_id
1 'polypeptide(L)' 'PPISKHELSAFSRKPDHKHYRECKDQMLRNFLKGVQLKYCAIQ' A
#
# COMPACT_ATOMS: atom_id res chain seq x y z
N PRO A 1 -5.94 -5.02 -10.32
CA PRO A 1 -5.23 -6.31 -10.15
C PRO A 1 -4.84 -6.49 -8.69
N PRO A 2 -4.75 -7.73 -8.18
CA PRO A 2 -4.24 -8.00 -6.84
C PRO A 2 -2.76 -7.62 -6.76
N ILE A 3 -2.35 -6.98 -5.67
CA ILE A 3 -0.95 -6.60 -5.45
C ILE A 3 -0.23 -7.78 -4.83
N SER A 4 0.95 -8.14 -5.34
CA SER A 4 1.76 -9.20 -4.74
C SER A 4 2.46 -8.74 -3.46
N LYS A 5 2.83 -9.68 -2.58
CA LYS A 5 3.59 -9.36 -1.35
C LYS A 5 4.88 -8.58 -1.64
N HIS A 6 5.56 -8.89 -2.74
CA HIS A 6 6.80 -8.21 -3.13
C HIS A 6 6.58 -6.76 -3.55
N GLU A 7 5.46 -6.48 -4.21
CA GLU A 7 5.09 -5.12 -4.60
C GLU A 7 4.68 -4.27 -3.41
N LEU A 8 3.97 -4.84 -2.43
CA LEU A 8 3.65 -4.13 -1.18
C LEU A 8 4.92 -3.68 -0.45
N SER A 9 5.89 -4.58 -0.31
CA SER A 9 7.16 -4.26 0.34
C SER A 9 8.00 -3.25 -0.45
N ALA A 10 7.76 -3.05 -1.75
CA ALA A 10 8.50 -2.09 -2.56
C ALA A 10 8.17 -0.63 -2.21
N PHE A 11 6.94 -0.36 -1.77
CA PHE A 11 6.47 0.98 -1.40
C PHE A 11 7.08 1.50 -0.10
N SER A 12 7.41 0.59 0.83
CA SER A 12 7.95 0.93 2.15
C SER A 12 9.48 0.97 2.20
N ARG A 13 10.16 0.80 1.07
CA ARG A 13 11.63 0.85 0.99
C ARG A 13 12.12 2.29 0.96
N LYS A 14 13.41 2.49 1.25
CA LYS A 14 14.06 3.79 1.05
C LYS A 14 14.00 4.19 -0.43
N PRO A 15 13.79 5.48 -0.76
CA PRO A 15 13.69 5.96 -2.14
C PRO A 15 14.90 5.60 -3.02
N ASP A 16 16.08 5.56 -2.42
CA ASP A 16 17.36 5.25 -3.07
C ASP A 16 17.56 3.74 -3.38
N HIS A 17 16.64 2.87 -2.95
CA HIS A 17 16.77 1.44 -3.18
C HIS A 17 16.38 1.07 -4.62
N LYS A 18 17.17 0.23 -5.31
CA LYS A 18 16.93 -0.27 -6.69
C LYS A 18 15.55 -0.91 -6.97
N HIS A 19 14.82 -1.22 -5.92
CA HIS A 19 13.49 -1.84 -5.97
C HIS A 19 12.48 -1.04 -5.13
N TYR A 20 12.76 0.23 -4.90
CA TYR A 20 11.78 1.19 -4.43
C TYR A 20 10.77 1.44 -5.54
N ARG A 21 9.50 1.55 -5.15
CA ARG A 21 8.47 2.05 -6.03
C ARG A 21 7.72 3.14 -5.30
N GLU A 22 7.49 4.25 -5.98
CA GLU A 22 6.69 5.34 -5.44
C GLU A 22 5.26 4.85 -5.14
N CYS A 23 4.78 5.15 -3.94
CA CYS A 23 3.40 4.89 -3.56
C CYS A 23 2.51 5.97 -4.18
N LYS A 24 1.85 5.64 -5.29
CA LYS A 24 0.89 6.54 -5.95
C LYS A 24 -0.32 6.79 -5.06
N ASP A 25 -0.98 7.93 -5.21
CA ASP A 25 -2.15 8.29 -4.40
C ASP A 25 -3.27 7.26 -4.48
N GLN A 26 -3.46 6.63 -5.65
CA GLN A 26 -4.48 5.58 -5.82
C GLN A 26 -4.22 4.38 -4.91
N MET A 27 -2.95 4.02 -4.73
CA MET A 27 -2.54 2.91 -3.86
C MET A 27 -2.80 3.26 -2.40
N LEU A 28 -2.37 4.46 -1.98
CA LEU A 28 -2.55 4.94 -0.62
C LEU A 28 -4.03 5.02 -0.25
N ARG A 29 -4.89 5.57 -1.13
CA ARG A 29 -6.34 5.62 -0.93
C ARG A 29 -6.95 4.23 -0.75
N ASN A 30 -6.59 3.29 -1.62
CA ASN A 30 -7.10 1.92 -1.54
C ASN A 30 -6.66 1.22 -0.26
N PHE A 31 -5.41 1.43 0.16
CA PHE A 31 -4.87 0.91 1.42
C PHE A 31 -5.63 1.46 2.63
N LEU A 32 -5.80 2.79 2.72
CA LEU A 32 -6.52 3.43 3.81
C LEU A 32 -7.99 3.00 3.87
N LYS A 33 -8.66 2.85 2.71
CA LYS A 33 -10.00 2.27 2.64
C LYS A 33 -10.04 0.84 3.20
N GLY A 34 -9.04 0.01 2.89
CA GLY A 34 -8.92 -1.34 3.44
C GLY A 34 -8.70 -1.36 4.96
N VAL A 35 -7.85 -0.46 5.48
CA VAL A 35 -7.62 -0.28 6.93
C VAL A 35 -8.91 0.17 7.60
N GLN A 36 -9.63 1.13 7.01
CA GLN A 36 -10.91 1.60 7.52
C GLN A 36 -11.96 0.47 7.56
N LEU A 37 -12.06 -0.35 6.51
CA LEU A 37 -12.96 -1.50 6.52
C LEU A 37 -12.60 -2.56 7.56
N LYS A 38 -11.30 -2.75 7.85
CA LYS A 38 -10.83 -3.76 8.80
C LYS A 38 -10.93 -3.33 10.26
N TYR A 39 -10.71 -2.04 10.54
CA TYR A 39 -10.55 -1.53 11.91
C TYR A 39 -11.53 -0.42 12.30
N CYS A 40 -12.15 0.23 11.33
CA CYS A 40 -13.05 1.36 11.57
C CYS A 40 -14.47 1.12 11.02
N ALA A 41 -14.74 -0.04 10.41
CA ALA A 41 -16.10 -0.47 10.24
C ALA A 41 -16.68 -0.60 11.65
N ILE A 42 -17.67 0.24 11.92
CA ILE A 42 -18.71 -0.03 12.89
C ILE A 42 -19.40 -1.31 12.38
N GLN A 43 -18.82 -2.46 12.72
CA GLN A 43 -19.50 -3.74 12.84
C GLN A 43 -19.77 -3.93 14.32
#